data_AF-A0A5C8C6Y2-F1
#
_entry.id   AF-A0A5C8C6Y2-F1
#
_cell.length_a   1.000
_cell.length_b   1.000
_cell.length_c   1.000
_cell.angle_alpha   90.00
_cell.angle_beta   90.00
_cell.angle_gamma   90.00
#
_symmetry.space_group_name_H-M   'P 1'
#
loop_
_entity.id
_entity.type
_entity.pdbx_description
1 polymer ?
#
loop_
_entity_poly.entity_id
_entity_poly.type
_entity_poly.pdbx_seq_one_letter_code
_entity_poly.pdbx_strand_id
1 'polypeptide(L)'
;MARTPRAPWKRDNPRKRAGKASQHLSPAQKSAAKARARRAGRRYPNLVDNMRAASASKTPKKKSAEKKRVGRKRAASKPASKKTARGSA
;
A
#
# COMPACT_ATOMS: atom_id res chain seq x y z
N MET A 1 -14.51 32.04 39.19
CA MET A 1 -13.16 32.38 38.66
C MET A 1 -12.99 31.74 37.29
N ALA A 2 -12.65 32.52 36.26
CA ALA A 2 -12.43 32.00 34.90
C ALA A 2 -11.11 31.23 34.85
N ARG A 3 -11.12 30.00 34.31
CA ARG A 3 -9.91 29.17 34.18
C ARG A 3 -9.05 29.71 33.04
N THR A 4 -7.77 29.93 33.31
CA THR A 4 -6.79 30.28 32.27
C THR A 4 -6.76 29.20 31.19
N PRO A 5 -6.97 29.54 29.90
CA PRO A 5 -7.01 28.54 28.84
C PRO A 5 -5.64 27.87 28.70
N ARG A 6 -5.63 26.53 28.77
CA ARG A 6 -4.42 25.75 28.49
C ARG A 6 -3.96 25.99 27.06
N ALA A 7 -2.67 26.29 26.92
CA ALA A 7 -1.99 26.39 25.63
C ALA A 7 -2.20 25.11 24.80
N PRO A 8 -2.36 25.22 23.47
CA PRO A 8 -2.70 24.08 22.61
C PRO A 8 -1.76 22.87 22.74
N TRP A 9 -0.47 23.08 22.94
CA TRP A 9 0.54 22.02 23.12
C TRP A 9 0.47 21.30 24.48
N LYS A 10 -0.20 21.89 25.48
CA LYS A 10 -0.49 21.22 26.75
C LYS A 10 -1.79 20.39 26.70
N ARG A 11 -2.43 20.25 25.53
CA ARG A 11 -3.66 19.48 25.35
C ARG A 11 -3.34 18.10 24.80
N ASP A 12 -4.06 17.09 25.30
CA ASP A 12 -3.95 15.74 24.76
C ASP A 12 -4.41 15.67 23.30
N ASN A 13 -3.83 14.70 22.59
CA ASN A 13 -4.18 14.42 21.20
C ASN A 13 -5.71 14.31 21.06
N PRO A 14 -6.34 15.13 20.19
CA PRO A 14 -7.79 15.16 20.06
C PRO A 14 -8.39 13.80 19.68
N ARG A 15 -7.64 12.95 18.96
CA ARG A 15 -8.09 11.59 18.63
C ARG A 15 -8.15 10.70 19.87
N LYS A 16 -7.19 10.84 20.79
CA LYS A 16 -7.23 10.15 22.10
C LYS A 16 -8.43 10.62 22.92
N ARG A 17 -8.67 11.93 23.00
CA ARG A 17 -9.83 12.50 23.70
C ARG A 17 -11.17 12.02 23.13
N ALA A 18 -11.24 11.82 21.81
CA ALA A 18 -12.42 11.29 21.14
C ALA A 18 -12.53 9.74 21.16
N GLY A 19 -11.67 9.04 21.90
CA GLY A 19 -11.64 7.56 21.95
C GLY A 19 -11.25 6.89 20.63
N LYS A 20 -10.64 7.62 19.69
CA LYS A 20 -10.28 7.11 18.35
C LYS A 20 -8.83 6.64 18.32
N ALA A 21 -8.61 5.37 17.98
CA ALA A 21 -7.28 4.78 17.82
C ALA A 21 -6.48 5.43 16.68
N SER A 22 -5.15 5.57 16.85
CA SER A 22 -4.21 5.98 15.79
C SER A 22 -4.29 5.06 14.58
N GLN A 23 -4.42 5.66 13.39
CA GLN A 23 -4.45 4.91 12.15
C GLN A 23 -3.03 4.80 11.61
N HIS A 24 -2.52 3.58 11.55
CA HIS A 24 -1.23 3.27 10.97
C HIS A 24 -1.41 2.66 9.58
N LEU A 25 -0.42 2.86 8.70
CA LEU A 25 -0.39 2.18 7.42
C LEU A 25 -0.29 0.67 7.63
N SER A 26 -1.15 -0.09 6.96
CA SER A 26 -1.05 -1.55 6.92
C SER A 26 0.25 -1.98 6.22
N PRO A 27 0.75 -3.20 6.47
CA PRO A 27 1.95 -3.70 5.79
C PRO A 27 1.84 -3.65 4.25
N ALA A 28 0.65 -3.97 3.71
CA ALA A 28 0.38 -3.89 2.27
C ALA A 28 0.49 -2.45 1.74
N GLN A 29 -0.03 -1.47 2.49
CA GLN A 29 0.08 -0.05 2.14
C GLN A 29 1.54 0.43 2.17
N LYS A 30 2.33 0.01 3.17
CA LYS A 30 3.75 0.33 3.26
C LYS A 30 4.54 -0.23 2.07
N SER A 31 4.23 -1.47 1.65
CA SER A 31 4.82 -2.08 0.45
C SER A 31 4.50 -1.28 -0.82
N ALA A 32 3.23 -0.92 -1.00
CA ALA A 32 2.79 -0.11 -2.15
C ALA A 32 3.45 1.28 -2.18
N ALA A 33 3.61 1.92 -1.01
CA ALA A 33 4.32 3.19 -0.88
C ALA A 33 5.80 3.06 -1.27
N LYS A 34 6.48 2.02 -0.77
CA LYS A 34 7.89 1.74 -1.09
C LYS A 34 8.10 1.48 -2.59
N ALA A 35 7.24 0.70 -3.22
CA ALA A 35 7.31 0.42 -4.65
C ALA A 35 7.16 1.70 -5.49
N ARG A 36 6.23 2.58 -5.10
CA ARG A 36 6.03 3.86 -5.77
C ARG A 36 7.21 4.81 -5.60
N ALA A 37 7.79 4.86 -4.40
CA ALA A 37 8.98 5.67 -4.14
C ALA A 37 10.15 5.24 -5.05
N ARG A 38 10.42 3.93 -5.11
CA ARG A 38 11.44 3.34 -6.00
C ARG A 38 11.20 3.69 -7.47
N ARG A 39 9.97 3.51 -7.96
CA ARG A 39 9.62 3.81 -9.36
C ARG A 39 9.83 5.28 -9.73
N ALA A 40 9.68 6.17 -8.76
CA ALA A 40 9.86 7.60 -8.97
C ALA A 40 11.25 8.11 -8.55
N GLY A 41 12.19 7.22 -8.21
CA GLY A 41 13.54 7.60 -7.79
C GLY A 41 13.62 8.33 -6.44
N ARG A 42 12.55 8.35 -5.64
CA ARG A 42 12.56 9.00 -4.32
C ARG A 42 13.00 8.02 -3.24
N ARG A 43 13.80 8.49 -2.27
CA ARG A 43 14.12 7.72 -1.07
C ARG A 43 12.83 7.42 -0.27
N TYR A 44 12.81 6.27 0.38
CA TYR A 44 11.77 5.84 1.32
C TYR A 44 12.41 5.60 2.69
N PRO A 45 11.75 5.97 3.82
CA PRO A 45 10.39 6.49 3.96
C PRO A 45 10.22 7.96 3.54
N ASN A 46 9.07 8.33 2.97
CA ASN A 46 8.74 9.70 2.60
C ASN A 46 7.25 10.03 2.83
N LEU A 47 6.93 11.33 2.98
CA LEU A 47 5.56 11.78 3.29
C LEU A 47 4.60 11.59 2.11
N VAL A 48 5.02 11.93 0.88
CA VAL A 48 4.15 11.94 -0.29
C VAL A 48 3.55 10.55 -0.57
N ASP A 49 4.38 9.52 -0.56
CA ASP A 49 3.93 8.14 -0.80
C ASP A 49 3.16 7.59 0.40
N ASN A 50 3.54 7.96 1.62
CA ASN A 50 2.82 7.57 2.83
C ASN A 50 1.41 8.20 2.86
N MET A 51 1.25 9.47 2.52
CA MET A 51 -0.04 10.15 2.44
C MET A 51 -0.92 9.54 1.36
N ARG A 52 -0.35 9.22 0.19
CA ARG A 52 -1.10 8.53 -0.87
C ARG A 52 -1.54 7.14 -0.45
N ALA A 53 -0.66 6.39 0.22
CA ALA A 53 -1.02 5.07 0.73
C ALA A 53 -2.10 5.15 1.82
N ALA A 54 -2.08 6.20 2.64
CA ALA A 54 -3.10 6.47 3.65
C ALA A 54 -4.45 6.87 3.02
N SER A 55 -4.47 7.68 1.97
CA SER A 55 -5.72 8.10 1.30
C SER A 55 -6.43 6.94 0.58
N ALA A 56 -5.68 5.94 0.11
CA ALA A 56 -6.24 4.73 -0.50
C ALA A 56 -7.09 3.88 0.46
N SER A 57 -7.07 4.16 1.77
CA SER A 57 -7.97 3.51 2.74
C SER A 57 -9.39 4.09 2.74
N LYS A 58 -9.61 5.29 2.17
CA LYS A 58 -10.89 6.00 2.21
C LYS A 58 -11.83 5.65 1.07
N THR A 59 -11.33 5.04 -0.01
CA THR A 59 -12.17 4.54 -1.09
C THR A 59 -12.58 3.10 -0.77
N PRO A 60 -13.88 2.78 -0.66
CA PRO A 60 -14.30 1.40 -0.50
C PRO A 60 -13.78 0.64 -1.71
N LYS A 61 -12.87 -0.32 -1.51
CA LYS A 61 -12.58 -1.31 -2.53
C LYS A 61 -13.90 -1.98 -2.85
N LYS A 62 -14.53 -1.65 -4.00
CA LYS A 62 -15.45 -2.58 -4.65
C LYS A 62 -14.71 -3.91 -4.63
N LYS A 63 -15.25 -4.89 -3.88
CA LYS A 63 -14.77 -6.26 -3.89
C LYS A 63 -14.77 -6.67 -5.36
N SER A 64 -13.62 -6.60 -6.02
CA SER A 64 -13.43 -7.21 -7.33
C SER A 64 -13.68 -8.67 -7.06
N ALA A 65 -14.82 -9.12 -7.56
CA ALA A 65 -15.39 -10.42 -7.32
C ALA A 65 -14.28 -11.48 -7.24
N GLU A 66 -14.39 -12.29 -6.19
CA GLU A 66 -14.05 -13.69 -6.18
C GLU A 66 -14.52 -14.33 -7.50
N LYS A 67 -13.79 -14.13 -8.60
CA LYS A 67 -13.97 -14.93 -9.80
C LYS A 67 -13.20 -16.20 -9.54
N LYS A 68 -13.84 -17.04 -8.73
CA LYS A 68 -13.76 -18.50 -8.67
C LYS A 68 -13.08 -19.01 -9.94
N ARG A 69 -11.76 -19.22 -9.91
CA ARG A 69 -11.05 -20.02 -10.93
C ARG A 69 -11.30 -21.49 -10.64
N VAL A 70 -12.58 -21.87 -10.54
CA VAL A 70 -13.00 -23.25 -10.71
C VAL A 70 -13.29 -23.40 -12.19
N GLY A 71 -12.52 -24.25 -12.87
CA GLY A 71 -12.84 -24.69 -14.23
C GLY A 71 -12.20 -23.89 -15.36
N ARG A 72 -10.88 -24.01 -15.55
CA ARG A 72 -10.37 -24.24 -16.91
C ARG A 72 -9.20 -25.20 -16.85
N LYS A 73 -9.50 -26.50 -16.94
CA LYS A 73 -8.53 -27.50 -17.41
C LYS A 73 -7.91 -26.93 -18.69
N ARG A 74 -6.60 -26.70 -18.70
CA ARG A 74 -5.82 -26.70 -19.95
C ARG A 74 -5.13 -28.05 -19.99
N ALA A 75 -5.78 -28.99 -20.69
CA ALA A 75 -5.14 -30.20 -21.13
C ALA A 75 -3.97 -29.84 -22.07
N ALA A 76 -3.00 -30.75 -22.10
CA ALA A 76 -1.65 -30.62 -22.63
C ALA A 76 -1.52 -30.09 -24.07
N SER A 77 -0.41 -29.39 -24.31
CA SER A 77 0.51 -29.70 -25.42
C SER A 77 1.85 -28.99 -25.21
N LYS A 78 2.92 -29.78 -25.00
CA LYS A 78 4.27 -29.39 -25.42
C LYS A 78 4.31 -29.51 -26.96
N PRO A 79 5.11 -28.69 -27.65
CA PRO A 79 6.31 -29.30 -28.22
C PRO A 79 7.57 -28.44 -28.08
N ALA A 80 8.68 -29.15 -28.13
CA ALA A 80 10.04 -28.67 -28.03
C ALA A 80 10.52 -27.93 -29.30
N SER A 81 11.72 -27.33 -29.17
CA SER A 81 12.70 -26.94 -30.19
C SER A 81 12.68 -25.49 -30.71
N LYS A 82 13.70 -24.71 -30.34
CA LYS A 82 14.70 -24.20 -31.31
C LYS A 82 15.96 -23.69 -30.59
N LYS A 83 17.08 -24.38 -30.84
CA LYS A 83 18.44 -23.87 -30.68
C LYS A 83 18.63 -22.67 -31.62
N THR A 84 19.27 -21.60 -31.17
CA THR A 84 20.15 -20.78 -32.01
C THR A 84 21.30 -20.22 -31.18
N ALA A 85 22.48 -20.27 -31.79
CA ALA A 85 23.80 -20.01 -31.24
C ALA A 85 24.04 -18.55 -30.83
N ARG A 86 24.91 -18.35 -29.84
CA ARG A 86 25.81 -17.19 -29.78
C ARG A 86 27.23 -17.73 -29.61
N GLY A 87 28.02 -17.66 -30.67
CA GLY A 87 29.46 -17.76 -30.61
C GLY A 87 30.08 -16.43 -30.18
N SER A 88 31.42 -16.46 -30.09
CA SER A 88 32.37 -15.38 -29.80
C SER A 88 32.74 -15.19 -28.33
N ALA A 89 33.71 -15.97 -27.86
CA ALA A 89 35.07 -15.52 -27.53
C ALA A 89 35.97 -16.75 -27.32
#